data_AF-A0A1D1ZAU2-F1
#
_entry.id   AF-A0A1D1ZAU2-F1
#
_cell.length_a   1.000
_cell.length_b   1.000
_cell.length_c   1.000
_cell.angle_alpha   90.00
_cell.angle_beta   90.00
_cell.angle_gamma   90.00
#
_symmetry.space_group_name_H-M   'P 1'
#
loop_
_entity.id
_entity.type
_entity.pdbx_description
1 polymer ?
#
loop_
_entity_poly.entity_id
_entity_poly.type
_entity_poly.pdbx_seq_one_letter_code
_entity_poly.pdbx_strand_id
1 'polypeptide(L)'
;MAAMIHFPHLAQPLLFQQASPAAWSSPPSVQKKPRKPRPVAFTAAAASYYRSRSPFMSCSASSSSTDPGSSGMGERKGSSSSLMDFPYLSPTHKDLMVDLLVATENRLGPHLLPSSVPPDVLSFQNEPAGTCKGALDIRSGAGGSTVDLILESWLHCELPFGVLDITTLFGFLSAETDAPHLFMEFAQNSPTSLVFFVDLLPRRDLVLHPDYLDHFYQQTPLEQARQRLETAAEVAPFQPSSLYFRGVLSPTAIAVSIDCGKEGARSMEEVMRDHVSGAAKEVTRVWLDTCAGGERRVTGSGDRAGLLERDNLIKTKAVEIDLGSNLPRLFGQDVAGRVVSTIQKAFRI
;
A
#
# COMPACT_ATOMS: atom_id res chain seq x y z
N MET A 1 -4.58 0.36 -8.67
CA MET A 1 -4.03 -0.69 -7.79
C MET A 1 -4.35 -2.13 -8.23
N ALA A 2 -5.63 -2.31 -8.57
CA ALA A 2 -6.42 -3.54 -8.67
C ALA A 2 -5.84 -4.80 -9.35
N ALA A 3 -4.91 -4.73 -10.31
CA ALA A 3 -4.37 -5.93 -10.99
C ALA A 3 -3.45 -6.77 -10.12
N MET A 4 -2.85 -6.17 -9.08
CA MET A 4 -1.95 -6.89 -8.18
C MET A 4 -2.69 -8.01 -7.43
N ILE A 5 -4.02 -7.91 -7.41
CA ILE A 5 -4.92 -8.88 -6.84
C ILE A 5 -5.64 -9.60 -7.97
N HIS A 6 -5.05 -10.71 -8.41
CA HIS A 6 -5.78 -11.63 -9.26
C HIS A 6 -6.89 -12.27 -8.43
N PHE A 7 -8.11 -11.74 -8.52
CA PHE A 7 -9.31 -12.40 -8.03
C PHE A 7 -9.71 -13.45 -9.09
N PRO A 8 -9.55 -14.76 -8.84
CA PRO A 8 -9.84 -15.80 -9.84
C PRO A 8 -11.29 -15.78 -10.37
N HIS A 9 -12.23 -15.19 -9.62
CA HIS A 9 -13.63 -15.04 -10.04
C HIS A 9 -13.88 -13.88 -11.02
N LEU A 10 -12.95 -12.93 -11.15
CA LEU A 10 -13.02 -11.77 -12.05
C LEU A 10 -12.50 -12.07 -13.47
N ALA A 11 -11.94 -13.26 -13.67
CA ALA A 11 -11.21 -13.67 -14.88
C ALA A 11 -11.79 -14.93 -15.56
N GLN A 12 -13.05 -15.30 -15.31
CA GLN A 12 -13.70 -16.34 -16.11
C GLN A 12 -14.46 -15.73 -17.30
N PRO A 13 -13.96 -15.88 -18.54
CA PRO A 13 -14.79 -15.71 -19.71
C PRO A 13 -15.81 -16.86 -19.78
N LEU A 14 -17.06 -16.50 -20.08
CA LEU A 14 -18.12 -17.41 -20.48
C LEU A 14 -17.63 -18.36 -21.59
N LEU A 15 -17.34 -19.61 -21.23
CA LEU A 15 -17.24 -20.73 -22.17
C LEU A 15 -17.93 -21.96 -21.57
N PHE A 16 -19.09 -22.25 -22.16
CA PHE A 16 -19.80 -23.52 -22.30
C PHE A 16 -20.39 -24.24 -21.08
N GLN A 17 -21.73 -24.19 -21.10
CA GLN A 17 -22.66 -25.27 -20.80
C GLN A 17 -22.37 -26.53 -21.66
N GLN A 18 -22.67 -27.71 -21.10
CA GLN A 18 -22.65 -29.08 -21.66
C GLN A 18 -21.34 -29.89 -21.61
N ALA A 19 -21.22 -30.75 -20.59
CA ALA A 19 -21.11 -32.20 -20.78
C ALA A 19 -21.31 -32.96 -19.44
N SER A 20 -22.20 -33.95 -19.46
CA SER A 20 -22.39 -34.94 -18.39
C SER A 20 -21.23 -35.96 -18.32
N PRO A 21 -21.08 -36.70 -17.20
CA PRO A 21 -19.86 -37.43 -16.87
C PRO A 21 -19.81 -38.80 -17.55
N ALA A 22 -18.71 -39.08 -18.26
CA ALA A 22 -18.38 -40.42 -18.73
C ALA A 22 -17.18 -40.96 -17.95
N ALA A 23 -17.42 -42.10 -17.31
CA ALA A 23 -16.52 -42.86 -16.46
C ALA A 23 -15.23 -43.26 -17.16
N TRP A 24 -14.07 -43.03 -16.53
CA TRP A 24 -12.84 -43.75 -16.81
C TRP A 24 -12.23 -44.31 -15.53
N SER A 25 -12.14 -45.63 -15.57
CA SER A 25 -11.68 -46.62 -14.60
C SER A 25 -10.20 -46.49 -14.22
N SER A 26 -9.92 -46.75 -12.94
CA SER A 26 -8.57 -47.05 -12.41
C SER A 26 -7.99 -48.32 -13.05
N PRO A 27 -6.65 -48.43 -13.21
CA PRO A 27 -5.88 -49.31 -12.30
C PRO A 27 -4.37 -48.91 -12.17
N PRO A 28 -3.48 -49.73 -11.58
CA PRO A 28 -3.48 -50.23 -10.22
C PRO A 28 -2.27 -49.71 -9.41
N SER A 29 -2.36 -49.93 -8.10
CA SER A 29 -1.39 -49.63 -7.05
C SER A 29 -0.03 -50.32 -7.23
N VAL A 30 1.05 -49.51 -7.22
CA VAL A 30 2.42 -50.00 -7.01
C VAL A 30 2.88 -49.60 -5.61
N GLN A 31 3.01 -50.59 -4.73
CA GLN A 31 3.58 -50.47 -3.40
C GLN A 31 5.06 -50.01 -3.50
N LYS A 32 5.39 -48.86 -2.93
CA LYS A 32 6.78 -48.48 -2.61
C LYS A 32 6.96 -48.38 -1.10
N LYS A 33 7.90 -49.18 -0.59
CA LYS A 33 8.33 -49.28 0.81
C LYS A 33 8.80 -47.92 1.37
N PRO A 34 8.58 -47.62 2.66
CA PRO A 34 9.02 -46.38 3.27
C PRO A 34 10.53 -46.44 3.59
N ARG A 35 11.30 -45.45 3.11
CA ARG A 35 12.67 -45.20 3.60
C ARG A 35 12.58 -44.21 4.77
N LYS A 36 13.16 -44.62 5.90
CA LYS A 36 13.27 -43.84 7.15
C LYS A 36 14.11 -42.57 6.94
N PRO A 37 13.75 -41.43 7.57
CA PRO A 37 14.62 -40.26 7.62
C PRO A 37 15.75 -40.45 8.64
N ARG A 38 16.97 -40.03 8.29
CA ARG A 38 18.07 -39.82 9.24
C ARG A 38 17.92 -38.42 9.86
N PRO A 39 18.15 -38.27 11.18
CA PRO A 39 18.08 -36.98 11.84
C PRO A 39 19.37 -36.19 11.60
N VAL A 40 19.27 -34.93 11.21
CA VAL A 40 20.35 -33.96 11.35
C VAL A 40 19.95 -33.04 12.48
N ALA A 41 20.62 -33.22 13.61
CA ALA A 41 20.56 -32.31 14.74
C ALA A 41 21.38 -31.06 14.39
N PHE A 42 20.79 -29.87 14.57
CA PHE A 42 21.55 -28.69 14.92
C PHE A 42 20.94 -28.07 16.17
N THR A 43 21.84 -27.90 17.12
CA THR A 43 21.65 -27.53 18.51
C THR A 43 21.24 -26.08 18.67
N ALA A 44 20.24 -25.85 19.50
CA ALA A 44 20.03 -24.58 20.19
C ALA A 44 21.16 -24.36 21.21
N ALA A 45 21.74 -23.16 21.22
CA ALA A 45 22.49 -22.64 22.36
C ALA A 45 22.20 -21.14 22.47
N ALA A 46 21.58 -20.78 23.59
CA ALA A 46 21.40 -19.42 24.07
C ALA A 46 22.58 -19.02 24.97
N ALA A 47 22.96 -17.74 24.95
CA ALA A 47 23.55 -16.96 26.05
C ALA A 47 23.80 -15.53 25.52
N SER A 48 23.01 -14.52 25.88
CA SER A 48 23.11 -13.66 27.08
C SER A 48 24.46 -12.94 27.21
N TYR A 49 24.47 -11.60 27.06
CA TYR A 49 25.31 -10.57 27.71
C TYR A 49 24.98 -9.26 26.95
N TYR A 50 24.26 -8.28 27.48
CA TYR A 50 24.73 -7.33 28.49
C TYR A 50 23.56 -6.69 29.27
N ARG A 51 23.84 -6.39 30.53
CA ARG A 51 22.96 -5.75 31.52
C ARG A 51 23.55 -4.38 31.88
N SER A 52 22.65 -3.45 32.24
CA SER A 52 22.90 -2.18 32.94
C SER A 52 23.36 -1.02 32.02
N ARG A 53 22.86 0.22 32.13
CA ARG A 53 22.35 0.98 33.28
C ARG A 53 21.56 2.19 32.77
N SER A 54 20.41 2.48 33.38
CA SER A 54 19.75 3.79 33.34
C SER A 54 20.57 4.82 34.14
N PRO A 55 20.40 6.13 33.87
CA PRO A 55 19.73 6.94 34.88
C PRO A 55 18.68 7.91 34.33
N PHE A 56 17.67 8.08 35.18
CA PHE A 56 16.74 9.20 35.25
C PHE A 56 17.39 10.55 34.91
N MET A 57 16.70 11.38 34.13
CA MET A 57 16.63 12.81 34.43
C MET A 57 15.29 13.40 34.00
N SER A 58 14.65 14.02 34.99
CA SER A 58 13.39 14.74 34.96
C SER A 58 13.68 16.23 34.79
N CYS A 59 12.96 16.92 33.92
CA CYS A 59 12.87 18.38 33.93
C CYS A 59 11.43 18.80 33.59
N SER A 60 10.74 19.35 34.59
CA SER A 60 9.52 20.14 34.49
C SER A 60 9.89 21.62 34.52
N ALA A 61 9.28 22.45 33.66
CA ALA A 61 9.07 23.91 33.83
C ALA A 61 8.29 24.40 32.58
N SER A 62 6.97 24.62 32.67
CA SER A 62 6.29 25.86 33.06
C SER A 62 6.26 26.95 31.97
N SER A 63 5.07 27.04 31.35
CA SER A 63 4.31 28.26 30.97
C SER A 63 5.03 29.60 30.80
N SER A 64 4.89 30.18 29.61
CA SER A 64 4.70 31.62 29.45
C SER A 64 3.84 31.91 28.21
N SER A 65 2.64 32.41 28.47
CA SER A 65 1.69 33.05 27.56
C SER A 65 2.23 34.37 27.02
N THR A 66 1.97 34.66 25.74
CA THR A 66 1.49 35.99 25.25
C THR A 66 1.13 35.89 23.76
N ASP A 67 -0.16 36.10 23.46
CA ASP A 67 -0.68 36.54 22.17
C ASP A 67 -0.24 37.99 21.88
N PRO A 68 -0.18 38.42 20.60
CA PRO A 68 -1.32 39.15 20.06
C PRO A 68 -1.59 38.93 18.55
N GLY A 69 -2.88 39.06 18.18
CA GLY A 69 -3.24 39.90 17.03
C GLY A 69 -3.55 39.20 15.70
N SER A 70 -4.80 38.71 15.60
CA SER A 70 -5.70 38.80 14.44
C SER A 70 -5.15 39.47 13.16
N SER A 71 -4.95 38.68 12.11
CA SER A 71 -5.19 39.14 10.73
C SER A 71 -5.49 37.98 9.78
N GLY A 72 -6.63 38.08 9.10
CA GLY A 72 -6.90 37.44 7.81
C GLY A 72 -7.10 35.92 7.80
N MET A 73 -8.29 35.46 8.17
CA MET A 73 -8.84 34.21 7.65
C MET A 73 -9.04 34.34 6.13
N GLY A 74 -7.98 34.08 5.37
CA GLY A 74 -8.13 33.58 4.01
C GLY A 74 -8.45 32.10 4.13
N GLU A 75 -9.69 31.71 3.80
CA GLU A 75 -10.02 30.31 3.51
C GLU A 75 -9.06 29.82 2.42
N ARG A 76 -7.97 29.16 2.82
CA ARG A 76 -7.27 28.24 1.93
C ARG A 76 -8.24 27.08 1.71
N LYS A 77 -9.05 27.17 0.65
CA LYS A 77 -9.70 26.00 0.06
C LYS A 77 -8.61 25.03 -0.40
N GLY A 78 -8.12 24.22 0.53
CA GLY A 78 -7.36 23.02 0.23
C GLY A 78 -8.26 22.09 -0.55
N SER A 79 -7.77 21.58 -1.67
CA SER A 79 -8.51 20.82 -2.68
C SER A 79 -8.90 19.39 -2.24
N SER A 80 -9.23 19.13 -0.97
CA SER A 80 -9.34 17.76 -0.44
C SER A 80 -10.74 17.24 -0.12
N SER A 81 -11.81 18.03 -0.31
CA SER A 81 -13.10 17.67 0.32
C SER A 81 -13.70 16.37 -0.20
N SER A 82 -13.65 16.07 -1.51
CA SER A 82 -14.31 14.88 -2.06
C SER A 82 -13.54 13.58 -1.88
N LEU A 83 -12.21 13.64 -1.73
CA LEU A 83 -11.39 12.44 -1.59
C LEU A 83 -11.45 11.89 -0.15
N MET A 84 -11.62 12.77 0.82
CA MET A 84 -11.76 12.43 2.25
C MET A 84 -13.14 11.85 2.62
N ASP A 85 -14.11 11.92 1.71
CA ASP A 85 -15.48 11.48 1.99
C ASP A 85 -15.59 9.95 2.11
N PHE A 86 -14.74 9.19 1.41
CA PHE A 86 -14.71 7.73 1.36
C PHE A 86 -16.11 7.07 1.48
N PRO A 87 -17.03 7.38 0.54
CA PRO A 87 -18.47 7.18 0.75
C PRO A 87 -18.91 5.71 0.82
N TYR A 88 -18.08 4.77 0.37
CA TYR A 88 -18.40 3.35 0.30
C TYR A 88 -17.68 2.50 1.35
N LEU A 89 -16.78 3.10 2.12
CA LEU A 89 -16.04 2.38 3.15
C LEU A 89 -16.86 2.23 4.43
N SER A 90 -16.55 1.18 5.19
CA SER A 90 -17.05 1.05 6.55
C SER A 90 -16.48 2.16 7.46
N PRO A 91 -17.12 2.45 8.61
CA PRO A 91 -16.65 3.51 9.51
C PRO A 91 -15.19 3.34 9.94
N THR A 92 -14.78 2.14 10.37
CA THR A 92 -13.38 1.91 10.81
C THR A 92 -12.39 2.08 9.66
N HIS A 93 -12.73 1.62 8.46
CA HIS A 93 -11.85 1.77 7.30
C HIS A 93 -11.73 3.24 6.87
N LYS A 94 -12.86 3.96 6.84
CA LYS A 94 -12.88 5.40 6.58
C LYS A 94 -12.03 6.17 7.58
N ASP A 95 -12.22 5.93 8.88
CA ASP A 95 -11.46 6.59 9.93
C ASP A 95 -9.96 6.32 9.79
N LEU A 96 -9.58 5.08 9.47
CA LEU A 96 -8.18 4.73 9.18
C LEU A 96 -7.63 5.51 7.99
N MET A 97 -8.34 5.54 6.85
CA MET A 97 -7.89 6.28 5.68
C MET A 97 -7.75 7.77 5.97
N VAL A 98 -8.74 8.38 6.64
CA VAL A 98 -8.70 9.79 7.03
C VAL A 98 -7.50 10.05 7.94
N ASP A 99 -7.26 9.22 8.96
CA ASP A 99 -6.12 9.37 9.86
C ASP A 99 -4.78 9.34 9.11
N LEU A 100 -4.63 8.43 8.15
CA LEU A 100 -3.43 8.29 7.33
C LEU A 100 -3.20 9.51 6.43
N LEU A 101 -4.25 10.00 5.78
CA LEU A 101 -4.17 11.17 4.92
C LEU A 101 -3.93 12.44 5.72
N VAL A 102 -4.58 12.61 6.88
CA VAL A 102 -4.34 13.74 7.79
C VAL A 102 -2.91 13.72 8.33
N ALA A 103 -2.38 12.56 8.73
CA ALA A 103 -0.99 12.45 9.17
C ALA A 103 -0.01 12.84 8.04
N THR A 104 -0.29 12.40 6.81
CA THR A 104 0.50 12.73 5.63
C THR A 104 0.44 14.23 5.31
N GLU A 105 -0.76 14.83 5.30
CA GLU A 105 -0.96 16.25 5.02
C GLU A 105 -0.32 17.15 6.09
N ASN A 106 -0.48 16.80 7.37
CA ASN A 106 0.13 17.56 8.46
C ASN A 106 1.66 17.59 8.36
N ARG A 107 2.27 16.50 7.89
CA ARG A 107 3.73 16.38 7.81
C ARG A 107 4.30 16.93 6.50
N LEU A 108 3.63 16.66 5.38
CA LEU A 108 4.16 16.92 4.04
C LEU A 108 3.45 18.07 3.34
N GLY A 109 2.23 18.44 3.73
CA GLY A 109 1.42 19.49 3.10
C GLY A 109 2.16 20.81 2.81
N PRO A 110 2.98 21.35 3.75
CA PRO A 110 3.80 22.54 3.48
C PRO A 110 4.84 22.39 2.35
N HIS A 111 5.19 21.15 2.01
CA HIS A 111 6.16 20.78 0.98
C HIS A 111 5.50 20.26 -0.30
N LEU A 112 4.17 20.25 -0.37
CA LEU A 112 3.40 19.77 -1.53
C LEU A 112 2.76 20.95 -2.26
N LEU A 113 2.85 20.91 -3.59
CA LEU A 113 2.10 21.80 -4.46
C LEU A 113 0.60 21.49 -4.39
N PRO A 114 -0.28 22.42 -4.78
CA PRO A 114 -1.71 22.13 -4.97
C PRO A 114 -1.91 20.97 -5.96
N SER A 115 -3.08 20.33 -5.89
CA SER A 115 -3.47 19.32 -6.86
C SER A 115 -3.32 19.83 -8.29
N SER A 116 -2.75 18.99 -9.15
CA SER A 116 -2.67 19.24 -10.59
C SER A 116 -3.71 18.43 -11.39
N VAL A 117 -4.57 17.69 -10.69
CA VAL A 117 -5.54 16.78 -11.29
C VAL A 117 -6.74 17.56 -11.82
N PRO A 118 -7.14 17.34 -13.09
CA PRO A 118 -8.34 17.95 -13.65
C PRO A 118 -9.62 17.59 -12.89
N PRO A 119 -10.64 18.47 -12.82
CA PRO A 119 -11.88 18.18 -12.09
C PRO A 119 -12.61 16.89 -12.51
N ASP A 120 -12.54 16.54 -13.80
CA ASP A 120 -13.13 15.32 -14.37
C ASP A 120 -12.32 14.04 -14.09
N VAL A 121 -11.18 14.17 -13.40
CA VAL A 121 -10.34 13.08 -12.89
C VAL A 121 -10.27 13.09 -11.36
N LEU A 122 -10.48 14.25 -10.71
CA LEU A 122 -10.66 14.33 -9.26
C LEU A 122 -11.84 13.47 -8.79
N SER A 123 -12.89 13.37 -9.60
CA SER A 123 -13.99 12.44 -9.44
C SER A 123 -14.46 11.97 -10.81
N PHE A 124 -14.58 10.66 -11.00
CA PHE A 124 -14.95 10.05 -12.27
C PHE A 124 -15.84 8.84 -12.06
N GLN A 125 -16.63 8.51 -13.07
CA GLN A 125 -17.50 7.34 -13.07
C GLN A 125 -17.66 6.78 -14.48
N ASN A 126 -18.10 5.53 -14.60
CA ASN A 126 -18.44 4.94 -15.89
C ASN A 126 -19.82 5.41 -16.36
N GLU A 127 -19.95 5.64 -17.67
CA GLU A 127 -21.20 6.09 -18.29
C GLU A 127 -21.72 5.03 -19.29
N PRO A 128 -23.04 4.88 -19.47
CA PRO A 128 -24.13 5.53 -18.73
C PRO A 128 -24.51 4.81 -17.42
N ALA A 129 -23.82 3.72 -17.09
CA ALA A 129 -24.26 2.79 -16.05
C ALA A 129 -24.03 3.30 -14.62
N GLY A 130 -23.00 4.13 -14.38
CA GLY A 130 -22.69 4.66 -13.05
C GLY A 130 -22.33 3.61 -11.99
N THR A 131 -22.07 2.36 -12.40
CA THR A 131 -21.75 1.23 -11.53
C THR A 131 -20.33 1.26 -10.99
N CYS A 132 -19.42 1.99 -11.63
CA CYS A 132 -18.05 2.20 -11.20
C CYS A 132 -17.79 3.69 -11.01
N LYS A 133 -17.26 4.05 -9.83
CA LYS A 133 -16.94 5.42 -9.42
C LYS A 133 -15.53 5.44 -8.83
N GLY A 134 -14.87 6.58 -8.93
CA GLY A 134 -13.56 6.77 -8.34
C GLY A 134 -13.24 8.23 -8.11
N ALA A 135 -12.25 8.44 -7.25
CA ALA A 135 -11.58 9.71 -7.07
C ALA A 135 -10.08 9.50 -7.08
N LEU A 136 -9.35 10.49 -7.58
CA LEU A 136 -7.90 10.48 -7.66
C LEU A 136 -7.40 11.89 -7.36
N ASP A 137 -6.49 12.03 -6.41
CA ASP A 137 -5.70 13.25 -6.27
C ASP A 137 -4.21 12.93 -6.36
N ILE A 138 -3.47 13.85 -6.97
CA ILE A 138 -2.02 13.78 -7.12
C ILE A 138 -1.42 15.15 -6.85
N ARG A 139 -0.58 15.22 -5.83
CA ARG A 139 0.14 16.42 -5.43
C ARG A 139 1.63 16.20 -5.55
N SER A 140 2.29 16.99 -6.39
CA SER A 140 3.75 16.94 -6.53
C SER A 140 4.44 17.66 -5.37
N GLY A 141 5.67 17.25 -5.06
CA GLY A 141 6.52 18.02 -4.17
C GLY A 141 6.90 19.38 -4.75
N ALA A 142 7.04 20.37 -3.88
CA ALA A 142 7.60 21.67 -4.22
C ALA A 142 9.11 21.57 -4.50
N GLY A 143 9.69 22.62 -5.11
CA GLY A 143 11.13 22.65 -5.42
C GLY A 143 12.00 22.39 -4.18
N GLY A 144 12.94 21.45 -4.28
CA GLY A 144 13.83 21.05 -3.18
C GLY A 144 13.25 20.00 -2.22
N SER A 145 11.98 19.61 -2.39
CA SER A 145 11.36 18.54 -1.62
C SER A 145 12.00 17.17 -1.92
N THR A 146 12.13 16.34 -0.88
CA THR A 146 12.41 14.90 -1.01
C THR A 146 11.23 14.12 -1.57
N VAL A 147 10.02 14.69 -1.54
CA VAL A 147 8.81 14.09 -2.11
C VAL A 147 8.75 14.45 -3.59
N ASP A 148 8.55 13.45 -4.46
CA ASP A 148 8.26 13.67 -5.89
C ASP A 148 6.76 13.88 -6.08
N LEU A 149 5.94 12.97 -5.53
CA LEU A 149 4.49 13.09 -5.51
C LEU A 149 3.85 12.24 -4.40
N ILE A 150 2.67 12.66 -3.98
CA ILE A 150 1.70 11.86 -3.22
C ILE A 150 0.51 11.61 -4.14
N LEU A 151 0.12 10.34 -4.27
CA LEU A 151 -1.07 9.90 -4.97
C LEU A 151 -2.03 9.28 -3.96
N GLU A 152 -3.27 9.72 -4.01
CA GLU A 152 -4.36 9.24 -3.16
C GLU A 152 -5.53 8.88 -4.07
N SER A 153 -6.16 7.74 -3.85
CA SER A 153 -7.32 7.36 -4.64
C SER A 153 -8.27 6.45 -3.89
N TRP A 154 -9.54 6.49 -4.31
CA TRP A 154 -10.49 5.43 -4.01
C TRP A 154 -11.27 5.03 -5.27
N LEU A 155 -11.70 3.78 -5.32
CA LEU A 155 -12.54 3.22 -6.37
C LEU A 155 -13.65 2.39 -5.72
N HIS A 156 -14.85 2.47 -6.29
CA HIS A 156 -15.99 1.65 -5.94
C HIS A 156 -16.60 1.10 -7.23
N CYS A 157 -16.80 -0.20 -7.31
CA CYS A 157 -17.40 -0.85 -8.47
C CYS A 157 -18.41 -1.90 -8.05
N GLU A 158 -19.65 -1.75 -8.52
CA GLU A 158 -20.67 -2.79 -8.52
C GLU A 158 -20.40 -3.76 -9.66
N LEU A 159 -20.01 -4.98 -9.32
CA LEU A 159 -19.67 -6.06 -10.24
C LEU A 159 -20.76 -7.15 -10.19
N PRO A 160 -20.91 -7.98 -11.25
CA PRO A 160 -21.94 -9.03 -11.27
C PRO A 160 -21.89 -10.03 -10.11
N PHE A 161 -20.74 -10.17 -9.45
CA PHE A 161 -20.47 -11.13 -8.37
C PHE A 161 -20.16 -10.45 -7.03
N GLY A 162 -20.31 -9.13 -6.91
CA GLY A 162 -20.06 -8.42 -5.65
C GLY A 162 -19.66 -6.96 -5.85
N VAL A 163 -19.20 -6.34 -4.76
CA VAL A 163 -18.67 -4.97 -4.78
C VAL A 163 -17.15 -5.04 -4.68
N LEU A 164 -16.46 -4.17 -5.41
CA LEU A 164 -15.03 -3.95 -5.29
C LEU A 164 -14.79 -2.52 -4.82
N ASP A 165 -14.25 -2.40 -3.61
CA ASP A 165 -13.77 -1.15 -3.05
C ASP A 165 -12.25 -1.18 -2.96
N ILE A 166 -11.59 -0.16 -3.47
CA ILE A 166 -10.14 -0.02 -3.40
C ILE A 166 -9.79 1.36 -2.86
N THR A 167 -8.90 1.43 -1.89
CA THR A 167 -8.23 2.68 -1.52
C THR A 167 -6.72 2.54 -1.63
N THR A 168 -6.08 3.61 -2.07
CA THR A 168 -4.63 3.62 -2.30
C THR A 168 -4.03 4.92 -1.77
N LEU A 169 -2.89 4.79 -1.09
CA LEU A 169 -1.99 5.88 -0.75
C LEU A 169 -0.59 5.50 -1.25
N PHE A 170 -0.02 6.33 -2.12
CA PHE A 170 1.31 6.12 -2.68
C PHE A 170 2.14 7.39 -2.54
N GLY A 171 3.21 7.34 -1.75
CA GLY A 171 4.20 8.41 -1.65
C GLY A 171 5.49 8.06 -2.39
N PHE A 172 5.74 8.73 -3.52
CA PHE A 172 7.02 8.64 -4.23
C PHE A 172 7.98 9.73 -3.75
N LEU A 173 9.23 9.34 -3.51
CA LEU A 173 10.33 10.23 -3.20
C LEU A 173 11.16 10.55 -4.44
N SER A 174 11.73 11.75 -4.47
CA SER A 174 12.60 12.22 -5.54
C SER A 174 13.98 11.59 -5.46
N ALA A 175 14.81 11.76 -6.49
CA ALA A 175 16.19 11.27 -6.49
C ALA A 175 17.14 12.09 -5.58
N GLU A 176 16.63 13.12 -4.88
CA GLU A 176 17.40 13.86 -3.88
C GLU A 176 17.64 13.05 -2.59
N THR A 177 16.87 11.99 -2.39
CA THR A 177 17.06 10.98 -1.34
C THR A 177 16.98 9.60 -1.98
N ASP A 178 17.57 8.59 -1.35
CA ASP A 178 17.41 7.19 -1.73
C ASP A 178 16.43 6.45 -0.81
N ALA A 179 15.80 7.14 0.14
CA ALA A 179 14.87 6.52 1.07
C ALA A 179 13.69 5.86 0.33
N PRO A 180 13.12 4.76 0.88
CA PRO A 180 12.03 4.01 0.26
C PRO A 180 10.78 4.84 -0.09
N HIS A 181 10.03 4.38 -1.09
CA HIS A 181 8.68 4.89 -1.37
C HIS A 181 7.66 4.26 -0.44
N LEU A 182 6.54 4.93 -0.13
CA LEU A 182 5.42 4.32 0.58
C LEU A 182 4.40 3.80 -0.43
N PHE A 183 4.03 2.52 -0.35
CA PHE A 183 2.89 1.97 -1.08
C PHE A 183 1.91 1.35 -0.08
N MET A 184 0.64 1.77 -0.13
CA MET A 184 -0.43 1.20 0.68
C MET A 184 -1.69 1.04 -0.14
N GLU A 185 -2.32 -0.13 -0.05
CA GLU A 185 -3.58 -0.43 -0.74
C GLU A 185 -4.46 -1.35 0.10
N PHE A 186 -5.74 -1.00 0.15
CA PHE A 186 -6.82 -1.84 0.65
C PHE A 186 -7.71 -2.19 -0.53
N ALA A 187 -7.99 -3.47 -0.72
CA ALA A 187 -8.88 -3.93 -1.79
C ALA A 187 -9.87 -4.94 -1.23
N GLN A 188 -11.08 -4.45 -1.00
CA GLN A 188 -12.16 -5.21 -0.41
C GLN A 188 -13.11 -5.67 -1.52
N ASN A 189 -13.34 -6.98 -1.59
CA ASN A 189 -14.20 -7.60 -2.61
C ASN A 189 -15.51 -8.16 -2.04
N SER A 190 -15.67 -8.13 -0.71
CA SER A 190 -16.89 -8.44 0.00
C SER A 190 -16.84 -7.86 1.42
N PRO A 191 -17.96 -7.81 2.16
CA PRO A 191 -17.96 -7.38 3.56
C PRO A 191 -17.07 -8.21 4.49
N THR A 192 -16.62 -9.40 4.06
CA THR A 192 -15.84 -10.33 4.89
C THR A 192 -14.46 -10.62 4.33
N SER A 193 -14.08 -10.08 3.17
CA SER A 193 -12.81 -10.38 2.51
C SER A 193 -12.11 -9.11 2.03
N LEU A 194 -10.89 -8.93 2.53
CA LEU A 194 -10.02 -7.78 2.24
C LEU A 194 -8.63 -8.28 1.88
N VAL A 195 -8.03 -7.70 0.85
CA VAL A 195 -6.58 -7.79 0.63
C VAL A 195 -5.96 -6.48 1.08
N PHE A 196 -4.95 -6.58 1.94
CA PHE A 196 -4.22 -5.44 2.47
C PHE A 196 -2.75 -5.52 2.06
N PHE A 197 -2.29 -4.45 1.44
CA PHE A 197 -0.90 -4.20 1.11
C PHE A 197 -0.39 -2.97 1.83
N VAL A 198 0.76 -3.09 2.48
CA VAL A 198 1.57 -1.93 2.83
C VAL A 198 3.04 -2.30 2.78
N ASP A 199 3.83 -1.42 2.17
CA ASP A 199 5.28 -1.60 2.09
C ASP A 199 6.03 -0.27 1.96
N LEU A 200 7.29 -0.28 2.38
CA LEU A 200 8.27 0.73 2.04
C LEU A 200 9.12 0.19 0.89
N LEU A 201 8.76 0.51 -0.34
CA LEU A 201 9.40 -0.05 -1.54
C LEU A 201 10.87 0.37 -1.60
N PRO A 202 11.83 -0.58 -1.58
CA PRO A 202 13.25 -0.27 -1.66
C PRO A 202 13.53 0.44 -2.97
N ARG A 203 14.52 1.34 -3.00
CA ARG A 203 14.98 2.02 -4.23
C ARG A 203 16.39 1.64 -4.64
N ARG A 204 17.02 0.77 -3.85
CA ARG A 204 18.30 0.13 -4.15
C ARG A 204 18.14 -1.38 -4.16
N ASP A 205 19.05 -2.06 -4.83
CA ASP A 205 19.15 -3.51 -4.74
C ASP A 205 19.61 -3.91 -3.32
N LEU A 206 18.79 -4.69 -2.62
CA LEU A 206 19.02 -5.02 -1.21
C LEU A 206 20.17 -6.01 -0.99
N VAL A 207 20.56 -6.77 -2.01
CA VAL A 207 21.70 -7.70 -1.95
C VAL A 207 23.01 -6.94 -2.15
N LEU A 208 23.02 -5.98 -3.08
CA LEU A 208 24.19 -5.15 -3.35
C LEU A 208 24.41 -4.06 -2.29
N HIS A 209 23.36 -3.70 -1.54
CA HIS A 209 23.40 -2.64 -0.53
C HIS A 209 22.90 -3.12 0.85
N PRO A 210 23.66 -3.96 1.56
CA PRO A 210 23.25 -4.48 2.88
C PRO A 210 23.06 -3.38 3.92
N ASP A 211 23.84 -2.29 3.88
CA ASP A 211 23.66 -1.15 4.79
C ASP A 211 22.32 -0.43 4.58
N TYR A 212 21.81 -0.42 3.35
CA TYR A 212 20.48 0.13 3.03
C TYR A 212 19.38 -0.77 3.59
N LEU A 213 19.55 -2.10 3.45
CA LEU A 213 18.65 -3.09 4.04
C LEU A 213 18.59 -2.94 5.57
N ASP A 214 19.75 -2.84 6.22
CA ASP A 214 19.84 -2.69 7.66
C ASP A 214 19.13 -1.42 8.14
N HIS A 215 19.48 -0.27 7.55
CA HIS A 215 18.98 1.03 7.96
C HIS A 215 17.45 1.17 7.86
N PHE A 216 16.86 0.83 6.71
CA PHE A 216 15.43 1.07 6.49
C PHE A 216 14.53 -0.07 6.95
N TYR A 217 15.05 -1.30 7.09
CA TYR A 217 14.20 -2.48 7.32
C TYR A 217 14.57 -3.28 8.57
N GLN A 218 15.85 -3.47 8.88
CA GLN A 218 16.25 -4.27 10.06
C GLN A 218 16.24 -3.44 11.35
N GLN A 219 16.60 -2.15 11.25
CA GLN A 219 16.61 -1.22 12.38
C GLN A 219 15.26 -0.54 12.65
N THR A 220 14.24 -0.83 11.84
CA THR A 220 12.88 -0.26 11.95
C THR A 220 11.90 -1.33 12.45
N PRO A 221 10.71 -0.95 12.96
CA PRO A 221 9.72 -1.93 13.43
C PRO A 221 8.92 -2.61 12.32
N LEU A 222 9.28 -2.46 11.04
CA LEU A 222 8.47 -2.92 9.90
C LEU A 222 8.22 -4.44 9.93
N GLU A 223 9.26 -5.23 10.19
CA GLU A 223 9.12 -6.69 10.31
C GLU A 223 8.24 -7.09 11.51
N GLN A 224 8.32 -6.34 12.61
CA GLN A 224 7.49 -6.60 13.80
C GLN A 224 6.02 -6.24 13.52
N ALA A 225 5.75 -5.21 12.71
CA ALA A 225 4.41 -4.88 12.24
C ALA A 225 3.80 -6.06 11.45
N ARG A 226 4.56 -6.59 10.49
CA ARG A 226 4.15 -7.76 9.68
C ARG A 226 3.89 -8.98 10.55
N GLN A 227 4.84 -9.34 11.40
CA GLN A 227 4.73 -10.52 12.28
C GLN A 227 3.52 -10.43 13.22
N ARG A 228 3.25 -9.24 13.80
CA ARG A 228 2.07 -9.06 14.66
C ARG A 228 0.77 -9.30 13.91
N LEU A 229 0.64 -8.74 12.70
CA LEU A 229 -0.55 -8.90 11.89
C LEU A 229 -0.79 -10.37 11.50
N GLU A 230 0.28 -11.11 11.18
CA GLU A 230 0.22 -12.54 10.83
C GLU A 230 -0.14 -13.46 12.00
N THR A 231 -0.20 -12.96 13.25
CA THR A 231 -0.70 -13.77 14.38
C THR A 231 -2.22 -13.85 14.45
N ALA A 232 -2.94 -13.00 13.72
CA ALA A 232 -4.40 -12.98 13.70
C ALA A 232 -4.94 -14.19 12.91
N ALA A 233 -5.98 -14.84 13.43
CA ALA A 233 -6.52 -16.06 12.85
C ALA A 233 -7.18 -15.84 11.48
N GLU A 234 -7.68 -14.63 11.23
CA GLU A 234 -8.34 -14.21 10.00
C GLU A 234 -7.35 -13.85 8.89
N VAL A 235 -6.06 -13.74 9.21
CA VAL A 235 -5.02 -13.22 8.32
C VAL A 235 -4.22 -14.37 7.73
N ALA A 236 -4.08 -14.38 6.41
CA ALA A 236 -3.19 -15.28 5.68
C ALA A 236 -2.29 -14.48 4.73
N PRO A 237 -1.06 -14.96 4.45
CA PRO A 237 -0.22 -14.33 3.44
C PRO A 237 -0.91 -14.30 2.08
N PHE A 238 -0.93 -13.12 1.44
CA PHE A 238 -1.39 -12.95 0.08
C PHE A 238 -0.18 -12.93 -0.87
N GLN A 239 -0.26 -13.72 -1.94
CA GLN A 239 0.81 -13.78 -2.92
C GLN A 239 0.38 -13.05 -4.21
N PRO A 240 0.97 -11.88 -4.54
CA PRO A 240 0.64 -11.16 -5.77
C PRO A 240 0.80 -12.04 -7.00
N SER A 241 -0.08 -11.95 -7.99
CA SER A 241 0.05 -12.73 -9.23
C SER A 241 1.25 -12.27 -10.08
N SER A 242 1.55 -10.97 -10.06
CA SER A 242 2.67 -10.37 -10.78
C SER A 242 4.01 -10.69 -10.12
N LEU A 243 4.85 -11.47 -10.81
CA LEU A 243 6.22 -11.74 -10.36
C LEU A 243 7.08 -10.46 -10.31
N TYR A 244 6.84 -9.53 -11.23
CA TYR A 244 7.51 -8.22 -11.19
C TYR A 244 7.18 -7.49 -9.88
N PHE A 245 5.90 -7.46 -9.50
CA PHE A 245 5.49 -6.81 -8.27
C PHE A 245 6.13 -7.48 -7.04
N ARG A 246 6.17 -8.82 -6.99
CA ARG A 246 6.90 -9.55 -5.93
C ARG A 246 8.37 -9.15 -5.83
N GLY A 247 9.03 -8.87 -6.96
CA GLY A 247 10.43 -8.44 -7.00
C GLY A 247 10.65 -6.98 -6.60
N VAL A 248 9.62 -6.16 -6.59
CA VAL A 248 9.68 -4.75 -6.16
C VAL A 248 9.48 -4.61 -4.65
N LEU A 249 8.72 -5.52 -4.03
CA LEU A 249 8.42 -5.50 -2.60
C LEU A 249 9.68 -5.70 -1.75
N SER A 250 9.70 -5.05 -0.59
CA SER A 250 10.70 -5.27 0.45
C SER A 250 10.51 -6.61 1.16
N PRO A 251 11.55 -7.13 1.84
CA PRO A 251 11.44 -8.32 2.69
C PRO A 251 10.47 -8.17 3.86
N THR A 252 10.10 -6.94 4.24
CA THR A 252 9.18 -6.65 5.35
C THR A 252 7.79 -6.25 4.87
N ALA A 253 7.51 -6.37 3.57
CA ALA A 253 6.22 -6.02 3.00
C ALA A 253 5.09 -6.79 3.67
N ILE A 254 4.01 -6.08 4.00
CA ILE A 254 2.76 -6.70 4.43
C ILE A 254 1.92 -6.89 3.17
N ALA A 255 1.73 -8.14 2.80
CA ALA A 255 0.83 -8.56 1.72
C ALA A 255 -0.04 -9.69 2.27
N VAL A 256 -1.26 -9.36 2.70
CA VAL A 256 -2.13 -10.32 3.38
C VAL A 256 -3.55 -10.31 2.84
N SER A 257 -4.18 -11.48 2.86
CA SER A 257 -5.62 -11.66 2.70
C SER A 257 -6.24 -11.84 4.07
N ILE A 258 -7.33 -11.14 4.31
CA ILE A 258 -8.09 -11.15 5.54
C ILE A 258 -9.47 -11.70 5.22
N ASP A 259 -9.82 -12.84 5.80
CA ASP A 259 -11.12 -13.49 5.63
C ASP A 259 -11.80 -13.67 6.99
N CYS A 260 -12.91 -12.95 7.18
CA CYS A 260 -13.75 -13.04 8.37
C CYS A 260 -14.89 -14.05 8.21
N GLY A 261 -15.06 -14.67 7.03
CA GLY A 261 -16.08 -15.68 6.75
C GLY A 261 -17.53 -15.26 7.06
N LYS A 262 -18.49 -16.18 6.89
CA LYS A 262 -19.88 -15.99 7.35
C LYS A 262 -20.10 -16.42 8.81
N GLU A 263 -19.19 -17.22 9.35
CA GLU A 263 -19.20 -17.77 10.72
C GLU A 263 -17.94 -17.38 11.51
N GLY A 264 -17.15 -16.42 11.03
CA GLY A 264 -15.95 -16.00 11.75
C GLY A 264 -16.28 -15.41 13.11
N ALA A 265 -15.40 -15.67 14.08
CA ALA A 265 -15.56 -15.18 15.44
C ALA A 265 -15.50 -13.65 15.55
N ARG A 266 -14.95 -12.97 14.52
CA ARG A 266 -14.74 -11.53 14.48
C ARG A 266 -15.21 -10.96 13.16
N SER A 267 -15.74 -9.76 13.22
CA SER A 267 -16.13 -8.96 12.06
C SER A 267 -14.92 -8.28 11.41
N MET A 268 -15.06 -7.90 10.13
CA MET A 268 -14.03 -7.13 9.42
C MET A 268 -13.69 -5.83 10.16
N GLU A 269 -14.68 -5.15 10.75
CA GLU A 269 -14.46 -3.94 11.56
C GLU A 269 -13.54 -4.19 12.76
N GLU A 270 -13.71 -5.31 13.47
CA GLU A 270 -12.88 -5.65 14.62
C GLU A 270 -11.45 -6.00 14.19
N VAL A 271 -11.29 -6.76 13.11
CA VAL A 271 -9.95 -7.08 12.57
C VAL A 271 -9.26 -5.81 12.07
N MET A 272 -9.97 -4.92 11.39
CA MET A 272 -9.44 -3.65 10.93
C MET A 272 -8.99 -2.76 12.07
N ARG A 273 -9.82 -2.59 13.11
CA ARG A 273 -9.50 -1.74 14.27
C ARG A 273 -8.33 -2.30 15.07
N ASP A 274 -8.39 -3.60 15.37
CA ASP A 274 -7.51 -4.19 16.39
C ASP A 274 -6.16 -4.65 15.80
N HIS A 275 -6.10 -4.91 14.48
CA HIS A 275 -4.89 -5.41 13.83
C HIS A 275 -4.41 -4.51 12.68
N VAL A 276 -5.24 -4.30 11.65
CA VAL A 276 -4.81 -3.66 10.40
C VAL A 276 -4.43 -2.20 10.60
N SER A 277 -5.22 -1.46 11.37
CA SER A 277 -5.01 -0.04 11.63
C SER A 277 -3.67 0.23 12.31
N GLY A 278 -3.27 -0.63 13.24
CA GLY A 278 -1.99 -0.51 13.94
C GLY A 278 -0.81 -0.67 12.98
N ALA A 279 -0.85 -1.70 12.12
CA ALA A 279 0.19 -1.95 11.13
C ALA A 279 0.29 -0.80 10.09
N ALA A 280 -0.85 -0.38 9.53
CA ALA A 280 -0.90 0.71 8.56
C ALA A 280 -0.33 2.03 9.12
N LYS A 281 -0.77 2.42 10.33
CA LYS A 281 -0.29 3.64 10.99
C LYS A 281 1.19 3.56 11.33
N GLU A 282 1.69 2.40 11.76
CA GLU A 282 3.10 2.23 12.10
C GLU A 282 4.01 2.35 10.87
N VAL A 283 3.67 1.69 9.75
CA VAL A 283 4.46 1.79 8.52
C VAL A 283 4.45 3.22 7.97
N THR A 284 3.29 3.88 7.94
CA THR A 284 3.18 5.28 7.52
C THR A 284 3.99 6.20 8.43
N ARG A 285 3.96 5.99 9.74
CA ARG A 285 4.78 6.77 10.69
C ARG A 285 6.28 6.57 10.43
N VAL A 286 6.74 5.33 10.24
CA VAL A 286 8.14 5.06 9.89
C VAL A 286 8.53 5.80 8.62
N TRP A 287 7.68 5.76 7.59
CA TRP A 287 7.95 6.47 6.34
C TRP A 287 8.03 7.99 6.52
N LEU A 288 7.08 8.58 7.23
CA LEU A 288 7.04 10.02 7.49
C LEU A 288 8.23 10.50 8.33
N ASP A 289 8.66 9.71 9.31
CA ASP A 289 9.72 10.08 10.25
C ASP A 289 11.13 9.83 9.68
N THR A 290 11.32 8.70 8.99
CA THR A 290 12.66 8.22 8.60
C THR A 290 12.95 8.36 7.10
N CYS A 291 11.90 8.41 6.27
CA CYS A 291 12.05 8.46 4.81
C CYS A 291 11.70 9.86 4.29
N ALA A 292 10.41 10.18 4.15
CA ALA A 292 9.95 11.44 3.57
C ALA A 292 10.44 12.66 4.36
N GLY A 293 10.39 12.59 5.69
CA GLY A 293 10.87 13.63 6.60
C GLY A 293 12.33 13.47 7.05
N GLY A 294 13.06 12.48 6.52
CA GLY A 294 14.45 12.22 6.88
C GLY A 294 15.42 13.23 6.26
N GLU A 295 16.58 13.40 6.92
CA GLU A 295 17.64 14.32 6.44
C GLU A 295 18.57 13.68 5.40
N ARG A 296 18.43 12.38 5.14
CA ARG A 296 19.33 11.64 4.24
C ARG A 296 19.20 12.14 2.80
N ARG A 297 20.30 12.67 2.26
CA ARG A 297 20.40 13.17 0.88
C ARG A 297 21.42 12.37 0.07
N VAL A 298 21.14 12.20 -1.22
CA VAL A 298 22.04 11.57 -2.19
C VAL A 298 22.94 12.64 -2.80
N THR A 299 24.26 12.49 -2.65
CA THR A 299 25.26 13.47 -3.10
C THR A 299 25.94 13.09 -4.42
N GLY A 300 25.92 11.82 -4.83
CA GLY A 300 26.55 11.32 -6.07
C GLY A 300 25.62 11.33 -7.29
N SER A 301 26.11 11.82 -8.44
CA SER A 301 25.31 11.86 -9.69
C SER A 301 24.96 10.47 -10.24
N GLY A 302 25.86 9.50 -10.13
CA GLY A 302 25.62 8.11 -10.53
C GLY A 302 24.55 7.42 -9.68
N ASP A 303 24.54 7.69 -8.37
CA ASP A 303 23.48 7.18 -7.48
C ASP A 303 22.10 7.73 -7.86
N ARG A 304 22.02 9.03 -8.17
CA ARG A 304 20.77 9.66 -8.61
C ARG A 304 20.24 9.05 -9.90
N ALA A 305 21.11 8.78 -10.87
CA ALA A 305 20.71 8.17 -12.14
C ALA A 305 20.12 6.76 -11.94
N GLY A 306 20.77 5.93 -11.11
CA GLY A 306 20.26 4.58 -10.80
C GLY A 306 18.91 4.59 -10.08
N LEU A 307 18.69 5.55 -9.16
CA LEU A 307 17.40 5.76 -8.51
C LEU A 307 16.31 6.12 -9.53
N LEU A 308 16.58 7.10 -10.41
CA LEU A 308 15.64 7.53 -11.43
C LEU A 308 15.28 6.40 -12.40
N GLU A 309 16.26 5.63 -12.85
CA GLU A 309 16.03 4.48 -13.73
C GLU A 309 15.08 3.47 -13.09
N ARG A 310 15.36 3.10 -11.83
CA ARG A 310 14.54 2.13 -11.10
C ARG A 310 13.14 2.68 -10.79
N ASP A 311 13.05 3.94 -10.37
CA ASP A 311 11.77 4.58 -10.06
C ASP A 311 10.88 4.70 -11.30
N ASN A 312 11.47 5.08 -12.45
CA ASN A 312 10.75 5.13 -13.72
C ASN A 312 10.26 3.75 -14.14
N LEU A 313 11.07 2.70 -13.97
CA LEU A 313 10.64 1.34 -14.27
C LEU A 313 9.45 0.90 -13.39
N ILE A 314 9.46 1.23 -12.09
CA ILE A 314 8.32 0.99 -11.19
C ILE A 314 7.08 1.73 -11.68
N LYS A 315 7.19 3.03 -11.96
CA LYS A 315 6.08 3.86 -12.45
C LYS A 315 5.49 3.31 -13.74
N THR A 316 6.33 3.01 -14.73
CA THR A 316 5.90 2.45 -16.01
C THR A 316 5.21 1.11 -15.83
N LYS A 317 5.81 0.19 -15.06
CA LYS A 317 5.22 -1.14 -14.84
C LYS A 317 3.94 -1.10 -14.01
N ALA A 318 3.81 -0.16 -13.06
CA ALA A 318 2.57 0.06 -12.34
C ALA A 318 1.45 0.49 -13.31
N VAL A 319 1.70 1.44 -14.21
CA VAL A 319 0.72 1.84 -15.22
C VAL A 319 0.37 0.68 -16.17
N GLU A 320 1.36 -0.04 -16.67
CA GLU A 320 1.14 -1.14 -17.64
C GLU A 320 0.38 -2.33 -17.05
N ILE A 321 0.84 -2.84 -15.91
CA ILE A 321 0.31 -4.07 -15.31
C ILE A 321 -1.07 -3.80 -14.73
N ASP A 322 -1.22 -2.66 -14.06
CA ASP A 322 -2.40 -2.40 -13.26
C ASP A 322 -3.43 -1.50 -13.93
N LEU A 323 -3.02 -0.31 -14.38
CA LEU A 323 -3.97 0.66 -14.88
C LEU A 323 -4.44 0.36 -16.30
N GLY A 324 -3.50 0.09 -17.21
CA GLY A 324 -3.79 -0.08 -18.64
C GLY A 324 -4.67 -1.29 -18.97
N SER A 325 -4.63 -2.33 -18.14
CA SER A 325 -5.40 -3.57 -18.36
C SER A 325 -6.79 -3.56 -17.71
N ASN A 326 -6.95 -2.86 -16.58
CA ASN A 326 -8.17 -2.94 -15.77
C ASN A 326 -9.06 -1.71 -15.83
N LEU A 327 -8.51 -0.50 -15.83
CA LEU A 327 -9.33 0.71 -15.83
C LEU A 327 -10.29 0.76 -17.03
N PRO A 328 -9.87 0.41 -18.27
CA PRO A 328 -10.80 0.38 -19.40
C PRO A 328 -11.95 -0.63 -19.23
N ARG A 329 -11.73 -1.75 -18.51
CA ARG A 329 -12.78 -2.75 -18.25
C ARG A 329 -13.83 -2.24 -17.28
N LEU A 330 -13.44 -1.39 -16.33
CA LEU A 330 -14.32 -0.86 -15.28
C LEU A 330 -15.00 0.45 -15.70
N PHE A 331 -14.24 1.33 -16.35
CA PHE A 331 -14.65 2.72 -16.62
C PHE A 331 -14.92 3.03 -18.10
N GLY A 332 -14.63 2.09 -19.00
CA GLY A 332 -14.64 2.34 -20.44
C GLY A 332 -13.40 3.09 -20.91
N GLN A 333 -13.16 3.07 -22.23
CA GLN A 333 -11.93 3.58 -22.85
C GLN A 333 -11.72 5.07 -22.59
N ASP A 334 -12.78 5.88 -22.70
CA ASP A 334 -12.65 7.34 -22.63
C ASP A 334 -12.25 7.80 -21.22
N VAL A 335 -12.95 7.31 -20.19
CA VAL A 335 -12.66 7.66 -18.78
C VAL A 335 -11.30 7.09 -18.38
N ALA A 336 -11.03 5.83 -18.71
CA ALA A 336 -9.74 5.21 -18.42
C ALA A 336 -8.59 5.97 -19.09
N GLY A 337 -8.74 6.38 -20.35
CA GLY A 337 -7.72 7.13 -21.08
C GLY A 337 -7.36 8.45 -20.39
N ARG A 338 -8.36 9.22 -19.92
CA ARG A 338 -8.12 10.48 -19.19
C ARG A 338 -7.43 10.26 -17.85
N VAL A 339 -7.88 9.27 -17.07
CA VAL A 339 -7.30 8.94 -15.76
C VAL A 339 -5.85 8.46 -15.92
N VAL A 340 -5.61 7.51 -16.83
CA VAL A 340 -4.27 6.98 -17.12
C VAL A 340 -3.33 8.07 -17.61
N SER A 341 -3.78 8.92 -18.54
CA SER A 341 -2.97 10.03 -19.05
C SER A 341 -2.60 11.03 -17.95
N THR A 342 -3.51 11.29 -17.01
CA THR A 342 -3.24 12.16 -15.86
C THR A 342 -2.17 11.55 -14.93
N ILE A 343 -2.25 10.25 -14.65
CA ILE A 343 -1.26 9.54 -13.85
C ILE A 343 0.11 9.52 -14.55
N GLN A 344 0.14 9.19 -15.85
CA GLN A 344 1.38 9.19 -16.65
C GLN A 344 2.05 10.57 -16.66
N LYS A 345 1.27 11.64 -16.86
CA LYS A 345 1.76 13.02 -16.79
C LYS A 345 2.37 13.34 -15.42
N ALA A 346 1.73 12.94 -14.33
CA ALA A 346 2.27 13.15 -12.99
C ALA A 346 3.53 12.32 -12.73
N PHE A 347 3.58 11.10 -13.26
CA PHE A 347 4.73 10.20 -13.16
C PHE A 347 5.90 10.61 -14.05
N ARG A 348 5.66 11.47 -15.05
CA ARG A 348 6.60 11.93 -16.07
C ARG A 348 7.10 10.79 -16.98
N ILE A 349 6.17 9.91 -17.38
CA ILE A 349 6.41 8.74 -18.25
C ILE A 349 5.52 8.73 -19.49
#